data_AF-A0A0A9XBN6-F1
#
_entry.id   AF-A0A0A9XBN6-F1
#
_cell.length_a   1.000
_cell.length_b   1.000
_cell.length_c   1.000
_cell.angle_alpha   90.00
_cell.angle_beta   90.00
_cell.angle_gamma   90.00
#
_symmetry.space_group_name_H-M   'P 1'
#
loop_
_entity.id
_entity.type
_entity.pdbx_description
1 polymer ?
#
loop_
_entity_poly.entity_id
_entity_poly.type
_entity_poly.pdbx_seq_one_letter_code
_entity_poly.pdbx_strand_id
1 'polypeptide(L)'
;MRAEVQRRLSKLASLEYFACTKIDWLEAALQLMRQGHNMLVQLINMKCLPYVHIDYNFEAKPTRTLTTKEIKKSRLGPAFHMIREMLAFVKRLVDLHVMYRLSRMNALQLADATHYLFTHVGVLTGIYRYKLRAMRQIKRTRDWKHLLYSRFNVGGVPTGPGCGFWGPA
;
A
#
# COMPACT_ATOMS: atom_id res chain seq x y z
N MET A 1 -9.35 -30.94 25.30
CA MET A 1 -8.79 -30.79 23.94
C MET A 1 -9.15 -29.41 23.40
N ARG A 2 -8.20 -28.46 23.36
CA ARG A 2 -8.41 -27.20 22.66
C ARG A 2 -8.37 -27.51 21.16
N ALA A 3 -9.48 -27.30 20.46
CA ALA A 3 -9.50 -27.39 19.00
C ALA A 3 -8.42 -26.44 18.46
N GLU A 4 -7.37 -27.00 17.85
CA GLU A 4 -6.38 -26.22 17.13
C GLU A 4 -7.12 -25.41 16.07
N VAL A 5 -7.08 -24.08 16.18
CA VAL A 5 -7.66 -23.18 15.18
C VAL A 5 -6.85 -23.37 13.91
N GLN A 6 -7.26 -24.31 13.08
CA GLN A 6 -6.61 -24.65 11.82
C GLN A 6 -6.51 -23.37 10.99
N ARG A 7 -5.27 -22.91 10.78
CA ARG A 7 -4.98 -21.62 10.14
C ARG A 7 -5.67 -21.58 8.78
N ARG A 8 -6.32 -20.47 8.42
CA ARG A 8 -7.09 -20.38 7.15
C ARG A 8 -6.28 -20.80 5.93
N LEU A 9 -4.96 -20.57 5.92
CA LEU A 9 -4.06 -21.00 4.86
C LEU A 9 -3.95 -22.52 4.73
N SER A 10 -3.93 -23.29 5.83
CA SER A 10 -3.89 -24.76 5.75
C SER A 10 -5.20 -25.34 5.22
N LYS A 11 -6.33 -24.64 5.44
CA LYS A 11 -7.62 -25.00 4.84
C LYS A 11 -7.69 -24.67 3.34
N LEU A 12 -7.05 -23.59 2.91
CA LEU A 12 -6.98 -23.25 1.48
C LEU A 12 -6.06 -24.22 0.73
N ALA A 13 -4.93 -24.60 1.33
CA ALA A 13 -3.97 -25.53 0.75
C ALA A 13 -4.52 -26.95 0.56
N SER A 14 -5.58 -27.34 1.28
CA SER A 14 -6.25 -28.64 1.07
C SER A 14 -7.25 -28.65 -0.08
N LEU A 15 -7.58 -27.49 -0.66
CA LEU A 15 -8.51 -27.40 -1.79
C LEU A 15 -7.74 -27.57 -3.11
N GLU A 16 -8.38 -28.20 -4.09
CA GLU A 16 -7.80 -28.48 -5.42
C GLU A 16 -7.43 -27.21 -6.21
N TYR A 17 -8.01 -26.06 -5.85
CA TYR A 17 -7.78 -24.78 -6.53
C TYR A 17 -6.47 -24.08 -6.13
N PHE A 18 -5.78 -24.54 -5.08
CA PHE A 18 -4.60 -23.87 -4.55
C PHE A 18 -3.37 -24.78 -4.58
N ALA A 19 -2.25 -24.24 -5.05
CA ALA A 19 -0.94 -24.88 -5.02
C ALA A 19 0.03 -24.11 -4.13
N CYS A 20 1.01 -24.82 -3.55
CA CYS A 20 2.09 -24.20 -2.77
C CYS A 20 3.39 -24.18 -3.58
N THR A 21 4.07 -23.04 -3.59
CA THR A 21 5.36 -22.86 -4.27
C THR A 21 6.29 -21.97 -3.44
N LYS A 22 7.59 -22.02 -3.73
CA LYS A 22 8.61 -21.17 -3.13
C LYS A 22 9.09 -20.16 -4.16
N ILE A 23 8.82 -18.88 -3.92
CA ILE A 23 9.13 -17.75 -4.81
C ILE A 23 9.82 -16.62 -4.04
N ASP A 24 10.53 -15.74 -4.75
CA ASP A 24 11.12 -14.55 -4.11
C ASP A 24 10.01 -13.63 -3.59
N TRP A 25 10.28 -12.94 -2.49
CA TRP A 25 9.32 -12.00 -1.89
C TRP A 25 8.92 -10.89 -2.87
N LEU A 26 9.90 -10.37 -3.64
CA LEU A 26 9.61 -9.29 -4.59
C LEU A 26 8.77 -9.79 -5.76
N GLU A 27 9.04 -11.00 -6.24
CA GLU A 27 8.24 -11.65 -7.28
C GLU A 27 6.80 -11.85 -6.82
N ALA A 28 6.61 -12.40 -5.61
CA ALA A 28 5.28 -12.55 -5.00
C ALA A 28 4.54 -11.22 -4.88
N ALA A 29 5.25 -10.15 -4.48
CA ALA A 29 4.66 -8.84 -4.31
C ALA A 29 4.26 -8.19 -5.65
N LEU A 30 5.07 -8.35 -6.71
CA LEU A 30 4.73 -7.89 -8.06
C LEU A 30 3.52 -8.64 -8.62
N GLN A 31 3.43 -9.96 -8.40
CA GLN A 31 2.25 -10.74 -8.76
C GLN A 31 1.00 -10.23 -8.02
N LEU A 32 1.10 -9.95 -6.72
CA LEU A 32 0.01 -9.38 -5.92
C LEU A 32 -0.44 -8.01 -6.46
N MET A 33 0.49 -7.13 -6.86
CA MET A 33 0.15 -5.83 -7.42
C MET A 33 -0.60 -5.96 -8.75
N ARG A 34 -0.16 -6.87 -9.63
CA ARG A 34 -0.85 -7.17 -10.89
C ARG A 34 -2.26 -7.72 -10.65
N GLN A 35 -2.40 -8.67 -9.73
CA GLN A 35 -3.69 -9.25 -9.35
C GLN A 35 -4.63 -8.21 -8.74
N GLY A 36 -4.12 -7.33 -7.87
CA GLY A 36 -4.88 -6.24 -7.27
C GLY A 36 -5.39 -5.23 -8.30
N HIS A 37 -4.55 -4.85 -9.27
CA HIS A 37 -4.96 -3.97 -10.38
C HIS A 37 -6.05 -4.62 -11.23
N ASN A 38 -5.85 -5.87 -11.66
CA ASN A 38 -6.83 -6.62 -12.45
C ASN A 38 -8.17 -6.76 -11.72
N MET A 39 -8.16 -7.07 -10.41
CA MET A 39 -9.36 -7.16 -9.59
C MET A 39 -10.15 -5.84 -9.60
N LEU A 40 -9.48 -4.70 -9.41
CA LEU A 40 -10.17 -3.40 -9.40
C LEU A 40 -10.70 -3.01 -10.78
N VAL A 41 -9.96 -3.31 -11.85
CA VAL A 41 -10.41 -3.08 -13.24
C VAL A 41 -11.63 -3.95 -13.55
N GLN A 42 -11.62 -5.23 -13.17
CA GLN A 42 -12.76 -6.13 -13.33
C GLN A 42 -13.99 -5.61 -12.56
N LEU A 43 -13.82 -5.08 -11.35
CA LEU A 43 -14.91 -4.48 -10.58
C LEU A 43 -15.50 -3.23 -11.26
N ILE A 44 -14.68 -2.39 -11.89
CA ILE A 44 -15.14 -1.23 -12.67
C ILE A 44 -15.93 -1.69 -13.90
N ASN A 45 -15.42 -2.69 -14.61
CA ASN A 45 -16.08 -3.26 -15.79
C ASN A 45 -17.43 -3.89 -15.43
N MET A 46 -17.49 -4.60 -14.31
CA MET A 46 -18.73 -5.21 -13.80
C MET A 46 -19.79 -4.14 -13.42
N LYS A 47 -19.35 -2.93 -13.05
CA LYS A 47 -20.24 -1.78 -12.79
C LYS A 47 -20.58 -0.96 -14.05
N CYS A 48 -20.07 -1.35 -15.21
CA CYS A 48 -20.25 -0.67 -16.48
C CYS A 48 -19.89 0.83 -16.40
N LEU A 49 -18.66 1.10 -15.94
CA LEU A 49 -18.07 2.45 -15.80
C LEU A 49 -16.88 2.65 -16.76
N PRO A 50 -17.11 2.71 -18.09
CA PRO A 50 -16.03 2.77 -19.10
C PRO A 50 -15.20 4.06 -19.04
N TYR A 51 -15.70 5.07 -18.33
CA TYR A 51 -15.10 6.39 -18.22
C TYR A 51 -14.26 6.58 -16.95
N VAL A 52 -14.08 5.53 -16.14
CA VAL A 52 -13.19 5.52 -14.98
C VAL A 52 -12.02 4.59 -15.28
N HIS A 53 -10.82 5.14 -15.32
CA HIS A 53 -9.58 4.38 -15.50
C HIS A 53 -8.79 4.33 -14.20
N ILE A 54 -8.23 3.17 -13.86
CA ILE A 54 -7.28 3.00 -12.77
C ILE A 54 -5.89 2.77 -13.36
N ASP A 55 -4.96 3.65 -13.02
CA ASP A 55 -3.57 3.49 -13.44
C ASP A 55 -2.83 2.42 -12.60
N TYR A 56 -1.61 2.07 -13.00
CA TYR A 56 -0.79 1.08 -12.29
C TYR A 56 -0.30 1.55 -10.92
N ASN A 57 -0.46 2.84 -10.59
CA ASN A 57 -0.20 3.40 -9.26
C ASN A 57 -1.46 3.45 -8.39
N PHE A 58 -2.56 2.86 -8.87
CA PHE A 58 -3.86 2.80 -8.21
C PHE A 58 -4.57 4.15 -8.06
N GLU A 59 -4.25 5.14 -8.89
CA GLU A 59 -5.02 6.37 -8.98
C GLU A 59 -6.19 6.19 -9.95
N ALA A 60 -7.39 6.61 -9.53
CA ALA A 60 -8.58 6.57 -10.38
C ALA A 60 -8.77 7.94 -11.06
N LYS A 61 -8.74 7.96 -12.39
CA LYS A 61 -8.87 9.17 -13.21
C LYS A 61 -10.03 9.02 -14.18
N PRO A 62 -10.84 10.08 -14.41
CA PRO A 62 -11.82 10.06 -15.48
C PRO A 62 -11.11 10.12 -16.83
N THR A 63 -11.56 9.35 -17.82
CA THR A 63 -10.97 9.38 -19.18
C THR A 63 -11.33 10.63 -19.96
N ARG A 64 -12.48 11.23 -19.63
CA ARG A 64 -12.99 12.48 -20.19
C ARG A 64 -13.82 13.22 -19.15
N THR A 65 -14.20 14.46 -19.45
CA THR A 65 -15.18 15.19 -18.64
C THR A 65 -16.49 14.41 -18.60
N LEU A 66 -16.96 14.16 -17.38
CA LEU A 66 -18.14 13.33 -17.11
C LEU A 66 -19.40 14.20 -17.02
N THR A 67 -20.51 13.68 -17.52
CA THR A 67 -21.83 14.29 -17.28
C THR A 67 -22.25 14.13 -15.83
N THR A 68 -23.23 14.92 -15.37
CA THR A 68 -23.76 14.81 -13.99
C THR A 68 -24.33 13.42 -13.69
N LYS A 69 -24.92 12.74 -14.69
CA LYS A 69 -25.40 11.35 -14.57
C LYS A 69 -24.25 10.37 -14.38
N GLU A 70 -23.20 10.50 -15.17
CA GLU A 70 -21.99 9.67 -15.08
C GLU A 70 -21.27 9.87 -13.74
N ILE A 71 -21.10 11.11 -13.29
CA ILE A 71 -20.51 11.43 -11.99
C ILE A 71 -21.29 10.74 -10.87
N LYS A 72 -22.62 10.80 -10.88
CA LYS A 72 -23.46 10.15 -9.88
C LYS A 72 -23.32 8.62 -9.93
N LYS A 73 -23.26 8.02 -11.12
CA LYS A 73 -23.12 6.57 -11.32
C LYS A 73 -21.73 6.06 -10.91
N SER A 74 -20.67 6.83 -11.12
CA SER A 74 -19.30 6.44 -10.74
C SER A 74 -18.94 6.68 -9.28
N ARG A 75 -19.88 7.08 -8.41
CA ARG A 75 -19.64 7.20 -6.96
C ARG A 75 -19.47 5.81 -6.34
N LEU A 76 -18.22 5.37 -6.29
CA LEU A 76 -17.85 4.12 -5.63
C LEU A 76 -17.83 4.30 -4.11
N GLY A 77 -18.15 3.22 -3.39
CA GLY A 77 -18.25 3.25 -1.94
C GLY A 77 -16.89 3.35 -1.23
N PRO A 78 -16.89 3.67 0.08
CA PRO A 78 -15.66 3.81 0.86
C PRO A 78 -14.83 2.52 0.93
N ALA A 79 -15.45 1.34 0.85
CA ALA A 79 -14.73 0.06 0.84
C ALA A 79 -13.83 -0.10 -0.39
N PHE A 80 -14.34 0.28 -1.58
CA PHE A 80 -13.55 0.24 -2.82
C PHE A 80 -12.33 1.15 -2.71
N HIS A 81 -12.55 2.39 -2.26
CA HIS A 81 -11.47 3.34 -2.12
C HIS A 81 -10.48 2.95 -1.01
N MET A 82 -10.94 2.34 0.08
CA MET A 82 -10.06 1.82 1.12
C MET A 82 -9.13 0.72 0.59
N ILE A 83 -9.66 -0.23 -0.19
CA ILE A 83 -8.84 -1.28 -0.83
C ILE A 83 -7.85 -0.66 -1.82
N ARG A 84 -8.30 0.30 -2.63
CA ARG A 84 -7.45 1.02 -3.58
C ARG A 84 -6.28 1.73 -2.88
N GLU A 85 -6.54 2.47 -1.81
CA GLU A 85 -5.49 3.16 -1.04
C GLU A 85 -4.52 2.18 -0.35
N MET A 86 -5.00 1.02 0.11
CA MET A 86 -4.14 -0.03 0.65
C MET A 86 -3.23 -0.63 -0.41
N LEU A 87 -3.75 -0.90 -1.62
CA LEU A 87 -2.95 -1.37 -2.75
C LEU A 87 -1.96 -0.30 -3.22
N ALA A 88 -2.36 0.97 -3.26
CA ALA A 88 -1.45 2.09 -3.56
C ALA A 88 -0.30 2.20 -2.55
N PHE A 89 -0.58 1.98 -1.27
CA PHE A 89 0.44 1.95 -0.22
C PHE A 89 1.44 0.80 -0.44
N VAL A 90 0.95 -0.42 -0.66
CA VAL A 90 1.79 -1.58 -0.91
C VAL A 90 2.59 -1.41 -2.20
N LYS A 91 1.98 -0.86 -3.26
CA LYS A 91 2.66 -0.58 -4.53
C LYS A 91 3.89 0.29 -4.34
N ARG A 92 3.78 1.36 -3.56
CA ARG A 92 4.93 2.23 -3.24
C ARG A 92 6.02 1.49 -2.49
N LEU A 93 5.67 0.65 -1.52
CA LEU A 93 6.65 -0.18 -0.82
C LEU A 93 7.37 -1.11 -1.79
N VAL A 94 6.61 -1.81 -2.65
CA VAL A 94 7.17 -2.72 -3.66
C VAL A 94 8.08 -1.99 -4.63
N ASP A 95 7.69 -0.80 -5.11
CA ASP A 95 8.49 0.00 -6.03
C ASP A 95 9.84 0.42 -5.42
N LEU A 96 9.88 0.75 -4.13
CA LEU A 96 11.14 1.02 -3.43
C LEU A 96 12.07 -0.21 -3.47
N HIS A 97 11.53 -1.41 -3.24
CA HIS A 97 12.30 -2.64 -3.33
C HIS A 97 12.70 -3.00 -4.78
N VAL A 98 11.87 -2.70 -5.77
CA VAL A 98 12.23 -2.83 -7.19
C VAL A 98 13.40 -1.89 -7.53
N MET A 99 13.35 -0.63 -7.11
CA MET A 99 14.43 0.34 -7.34
C MET A 99 15.74 -0.09 -6.70
N TYR A 100 15.69 -0.69 -5.50
CA TYR A 100 16.84 -1.28 -4.83
C TYR A 100 17.41 -2.48 -5.62
N ARG A 101 16.57 -3.41 -6.08
CA ARG A 101 17.00 -4.57 -6.89
C ARG A 101 17.57 -4.19 -8.25
N LEU A 102 17.08 -3.12 -8.86
CA LEU A 102 17.62 -2.54 -10.10
C LEU A 102 18.90 -1.72 -9.88
N SER A 103 19.45 -1.72 -8.66
CA SER A 103 20.66 -0.98 -8.29
C SER A 103 20.59 0.54 -8.55
N ARG A 104 19.37 1.09 -8.60
CA ARG A 104 19.15 2.55 -8.71
C ARG A 104 19.16 3.26 -7.37
N MET A 105 19.02 2.49 -6.28
CA MET A 105 18.95 2.99 -4.92
C MET A 105 19.84 2.14 -4.00
N ASN A 106 20.54 2.79 -3.08
CA ASN A 106 21.39 2.12 -2.10
C ASN A 106 20.57 1.54 -0.94
N ALA A 107 21.14 0.58 -0.19
CA ALA A 107 20.45 -0.05 0.94
C ALA A 107 20.03 0.96 2.03
N LEU A 108 20.86 1.98 2.30
CA LEU A 108 20.55 3.05 3.26
C LEU A 108 19.41 3.94 2.77
N GLN A 109 19.39 4.25 1.48
CA GLN A 109 18.31 5.02 0.85
C GLN A 109 17.00 4.23 0.85
N LEU A 110 17.05 2.91 0.64
CA LEU A 110 15.89 2.03 0.78
C LEU A 110 15.33 2.14 2.20
N ALA A 111 16.18 2.00 3.22
CA ALA A 111 15.74 2.05 4.61
C ALA A 111 15.10 3.41 4.98
N ASP A 112 15.71 4.52 4.55
CA ASP A 112 15.18 5.87 4.74
C ASP A 112 13.84 6.08 4.00
N ALA A 113 13.76 5.63 2.74
CA ALA A 113 12.54 5.73 1.95
C ALA A 113 11.39 4.88 2.54
N THR A 114 11.70 3.68 3.05
CA THR A 114 10.73 2.83 3.74
C THR A 114 10.25 3.49 5.03
N HIS A 115 11.17 4.08 5.82
CA HIS A 115 10.79 4.84 7.02
C HIS A 115 9.90 6.05 6.68
N TYR A 116 10.25 6.78 5.61
CA TYR A 116 9.46 7.90 5.12
C TYR A 116 8.05 7.45 4.70
N LEU A 117 7.93 6.32 4.00
CA LEU A 117 6.66 5.76 3.56
C LEU A 117 5.72 5.46 4.74
N PHE A 118 6.20 4.82 5.80
CA PHE A 118 5.39 4.48 6.98
C PHE A 118 5.05 5.68 7.86
N THR A 119 5.94 6.67 7.95
CA THR A 119 5.71 7.87 8.77
C THR A 119 4.84 8.91 8.06
N HIS A 120 4.80 8.91 6.72
CA HIS A 120 4.03 9.86 5.91
C HIS A 120 2.87 9.20 5.14
N VAL A 121 2.31 8.10 5.68
CA VAL A 121 1.14 7.40 5.11
C VAL A 121 0.00 8.37 4.78
N GLY A 122 -0.29 9.34 5.66
CA GLY A 122 -1.39 10.30 5.47
C GLY A 122 -1.14 11.36 4.40
N VAL A 123 0.11 11.60 4.02
CA VAL A 123 0.47 12.53 2.92
C VAL A 123 0.51 11.78 1.60
N LEU A 124 1.16 10.62 1.62
CA LEU A 124 1.33 9.78 0.44
C LEU A 124 -0.02 9.18 0.02
N THR A 125 -0.80 8.65 0.96
CA THR A 125 -2.10 8.01 0.70
C THR A 125 -3.26 8.83 1.24
N GLY A 126 -4.44 8.67 0.64
CA GLY A 126 -5.69 9.27 1.07
C GLY A 126 -6.50 8.40 2.03
N ILE A 127 -5.91 7.40 2.70
CA ILE A 127 -6.65 6.36 3.44
C ILE A 127 -7.58 6.93 4.52
N TYR A 128 -7.18 8.03 5.16
CA TYR A 128 -7.96 8.70 6.20
C TYR A 128 -9.28 9.29 5.68
N ARG A 129 -9.37 9.61 4.38
CA ARG A 129 -10.60 10.12 3.73
C ARG A 129 -11.70 9.06 3.71
N TYR A 130 -11.32 7.78 3.62
CA TYR A 130 -12.25 6.66 3.51
C TYR A 130 -12.42 5.89 4.82
N LYS A 131 -11.48 6.02 5.76
CA LYS A 131 -11.60 5.49 7.12
C LYS A 131 -10.89 6.39 8.14
N LEU A 132 -11.66 7.28 8.78
CA LEU A 132 -11.13 8.26 9.72
C LEU A 132 -10.39 7.65 10.92
N ARG A 133 -10.78 6.44 11.36
CA ARG A 133 -10.11 5.73 12.46
C ARG A 133 -8.62 5.49 12.20
N ALA A 134 -8.20 5.43 10.93
CA ALA A 134 -6.79 5.32 10.51
C ALA A 134 -5.93 6.51 10.98
N MET A 135 -6.54 7.66 11.29
CA MET A 135 -5.83 8.83 11.84
C MET A 135 -5.14 8.53 13.17
N ARG A 136 -5.63 7.57 13.96
CA ARG A 136 -4.98 7.18 15.22
C ARG A 136 -3.60 6.57 14.94
N GLN A 137 -3.50 5.73 13.91
CA GLN A 137 -2.24 5.13 13.47
C GLN A 137 -1.31 6.20 12.88
N ILE A 138 -1.81 7.07 12.01
CA ILE A 138 -1.01 8.15 11.39
C ILE A 138 -0.41 9.09 12.45
N LYS A 139 -1.19 9.43 13.49
CA LYS A 139 -0.66 10.22 14.61
C LYS A 139 0.43 9.47 15.37
N ARG A 140 0.20 8.18 15.67
CA ARG A 140 1.19 7.34 16.36
C ARG A 140 2.51 7.21 15.60
N THR A 141 2.48 6.98 14.29
CA THR A 141 3.70 6.87 13.48
C THR A 141 4.46 8.20 13.40
N ARG A 142 3.72 9.32 13.39
CA ARG A 142 4.33 10.65 13.51
C ARG A 142 4.98 10.87 14.87
N ASP A 143 4.34 10.47 15.97
CA ASP A 143 4.90 10.59 17.31
C ASP A 143 6.17 9.74 17.46
N TRP A 144 6.17 8.52 16.91
CA TRP A 144 7.37 7.68 16.79
C TRP A 144 8.48 8.34 15.98
N LYS A 145 8.16 8.96 14.84
CA LYS A 145 9.14 9.70 14.04
C LYS A 145 9.84 10.78 14.87
N HIS A 146 9.08 11.57 15.64
CA HIS A 146 9.66 12.62 16.48
C HIS A 146 10.57 12.08 17.57
N LEU A 147 10.18 10.97 18.22
CA LEU A 147 11.00 10.31 19.23
C LEU A 147 12.27 9.70 18.64
N LEU A 148 12.19 9.11 17.46
CA LEU A 148 13.36 8.56 16.77
C LEU A 148 14.32 9.66 16.35
N TYR A 149 13.81 10.74 15.75
CA TYR A 149 14.66 11.83 15.24
C TYR A 149 15.35 12.59 16.37
N SER A 150 14.70 12.77 17.52
CA SER A 150 15.33 13.41 18.68
C SER A 150 16.47 12.58 19.29
N ARG A 151 16.47 11.27 19.09
CA ARG A 151 17.55 10.36 19.52
C ARG A 151 18.61 10.15 18.45
N PHE A 152 18.22 10.17 17.18
CA PHE A 152 19.11 9.91 16.04
C PHE A 152 19.94 11.16 15.68
N ASN A 153 19.34 12.34 15.69
CA ASN A 153 20.00 13.61 15.34
C ASN A 153 20.70 14.23 16.55
N VAL A 154 21.62 13.48 17.18
CA VAL A 154 22.40 13.93 18.35
C VAL A 154 23.89 13.85 18.03
N GLY A 155 24.68 14.78 18.56
CA GLY A 155 26.13 14.84 18.33
C GLY A 155 26.46 15.41 16.95
N GLY A 156 27.29 14.71 16.18
CA GLY A 156 27.75 15.16 14.86
C GLY A 156 26.80 14.86 13.70
N VAL A 157 25.60 14.31 13.96
CA VAL A 157 24.64 13.95 12.91
C VAL A 157 23.78 15.18 12.56
N PRO A 158 23.81 15.68 11.30
CA PRO A 158 23.03 16.84 10.90
C PRO A 158 21.53 16.51 10.85
N THR A 159 20.70 17.55 11.01
CA THR A 159 19.26 17.44 10.77
C THR A 159 18.98 17.31 9.28
N GLY A 160 18.72 16.08 8.82
CA GLY A 160 18.48 15.82 7.41
C GLY A 160 17.81 14.46 7.15
N PRO A 161 17.57 14.13 5.87
CA PRO A 161 17.18 12.77 5.47
C PRO A 161 18.31 11.77 5.77
N GLY A 162 17.96 10.50 5.97
CA GLY A 162 18.93 9.43 6.31
C GLY A 162 18.59 8.62 7.57
N CYS A 163 17.41 8.78 8.14
CA CYS A 163 16.96 7.99 9.29
C CYS A 163 16.15 6.78 8.82
N GLY A 164 16.84 5.66 8.56
CA GLY A 164 16.26 4.43 8.03
C GLY A 164 15.60 3.50 9.05
N PHE A 165 15.13 3.99 10.20
CA PHE A 165 14.61 3.13 11.27
C PHE A 165 13.10 2.90 11.18
N TRP A 166 12.68 2.05 10.24
CA TRP A 166 11.26 1.81 9.93
C TRP A 166 10.52 0.82 10.84
N GLY A 167 11.22 0.04 11.67
CA GLY A 167 10.62 -1.04 12.48
C GLY A 167 9.47 -0.64 13.42
N PRO A 168 9.52 0.51 14.13
CA PRO A 168 8.45 0.92 15.04
C PRO A 168 7.18 1.48 14.38
N ALA A 169 7.26 1.85 13.09
CA ALA A 169 6.20 2.55 12.38
C ALA A 169 5.12 1.56 11.88
#